data_AF-A0A9P5M8G7-F1
#
_entry.id   AF-A0A9P5M8G7-F1
#
_cell.length_a   1.000
_cell.length_b   1.000
_cell.length_c   1.000
_cell.angle_alpha   90.00
_cell.angle_beta   90.00
_cell.angle_gamma   90.00
#
_symmetry.space_group_name_H-M   'P 1'
#
loop_
_entity.id
_entity.type
_entity.pdbx_description
1 polymer ?
#
loop_
_entity_poly.entity_id
_entity_poly.type
_entity_poly.pdbx_seq_one_letter_code
_entity_poly.pdbx_strand_id
1 'polypeptide(L)'
;MARNSGNIKGLNIRTGPNASRNAILALFADDATVFLSEDDKPSELWKILDKWCEASGAKFNKPKTVAIPVGSAAYREQLRKSGKLNSDHDDTEKLVMFDILNILMDGEATRILGAFLGNKAPAEQKWNTVIEKITASLARWNNHHPTMIGRRIIAQIIIGGMTQFLTRAQGMPDKIEQKLTQIAWRFIWNVPTASPPILNEFLFMPFTEGGLEALDLSARIEAINLMKLKQIIRTDPLRP
;
A
#
# COMPACT_ATOMS: atom_id res chain seq x y z
N MET A 1 -11.86 22.98 4.63
CA MET A 1 -10.92 23.83 5.40
C MET A 1 -9.47 23.57 5.03
N ALA A 2 -8.89 22.39 5.24
CA ALA A 2 -7.47 22.14 4.89
C ALA A 2 -7.17 22.08 3.37
N ARG A 3 -8.10 21.59 2.53
CA ARG A 3 -7.89 21.52 1.07
C ARG A 3 -7.90 22.88 0.35
N ASN A 4 -8.46 23.93 0.97
CA ASN A 4 -8.60 25.27 0.39
C ASN A 4 -7.85 26.34 1.21
N SER A 5 -7.07 25.95 2.23
CA SER A 5 -6.24 26.90 2.97
C SER A 5 -5.02 27.25 2.12
N GLY A 6 -4.90 28.51 1.69
CA GLY A 6 -3.76 28.99 0.90
C GLY A 6 -2.39 28.91 1.61
N ASN A 7 -2.38 28.52 2.89
CA ASN A 7 -1.19 28.45 3.74
C ASN A 7 -0.51 27.07 3.73
N ILE A 8 -1.12 26.02 3.15
CA ILE A 8 -0.51 24.69 3.05
C ILE A 8 -0.42 24.29 1.57
N LYS A 9 0.80 24.15 1.06
CA LYS A 9 1.10 23.76 -0.33
C LYS A 9 0.84 22.27 -0.57
N GLY A 10 1.25 21.42 0.39
CA GLY A 10 1.15 19.96 0.30
C GLY A 10 2.10 19.33 -0.72
N LEU A 11 1.83 18.10 -1.12
CA LEU A 11 2.68 17.33 -2.04
C LEU A 11 2.24 17.53 -3.49
N ASN A 12 3.11 18.12 -4.32
CA ASN A 12 2.88 18.18 -5.77
C ASN A 12 3.23 16.84 -6.43
N ILE A 13 2.22 16.18 -7.00
CA ILE A 13 2.35 14.91 -7.71
C ILE A 13 2.21 15.18 -9.20
N ARG A 14 3.28 14.97 -9.96
CA ARG A 14 3.25 15.03 -11.41
C ARG A 14 2.46 13.82 -11.95
N THR A 15 1.37 14.10 -12.66
CA THR A 15 0.46 13.09 -13.24
C THR A 15 0.55 13.01 -14.77
N GLY A 16 1.31 13.89 -15.40
CA GLY A 16 1.63 13.84 -16.82
C GLY A 16 2.66 14.91 -17.22
N PRO A 17 2.98 15.03 -18.52
CA PRO A 17 3.95 16.01 -19.02
C PRO A 17 3.65 17.44 -18.55
N ASN A 18 2.36 17.82 -18.58
CA ASN A 18 1.85 19.16 -18.21
C ASN A 18 0.73 19.11 -17.15
N ALA A 19 0.62 18.01 -16.40
CA ALA A 19 -0.41 17.85 -15.38
C ALA A 19 0.22 17.54 -14.03
N SER A 20 -0.14 18.32 -13.01
CA SER A 20 0.24 18.08 -11.62
C SER A 20 -0.99 18.18 -10.72
N ARG A 21 -0.93 17.48 -9.59
CA ARG A 21 -1.99 17.50 -8.57
C ARG A 21 -1.35 17.78 -7.22
N ASN A 22 -1.93 18.70 -6.47
CA ASN A 22 -1.51 18.95 -5.10
C ASN A 22 -2.32 18.05 -4.16
N ALA A 23 -1.65 17.11 -3.51
CA ALA A 23 -2.23 16.34 -2.42
C ALA A 23 -1.99 17.09 -1.11
N ILE A 24 -3.06 17.47 -0.41
CA ILE A 24 -2.97 18.13 0.91
C ILE A 24 -3.56 17.23 1.99
N LEU A 25 -4.77 16.69 1.75
CA LEU A 25 -5.50 15.89 2.73
C LEU A 25 -6.23 14.72 2.05
N ALA A 26 -5.94 13.51 2.51
CA ALA A 26 -6.72 12.31 2.24
C ALA A 26 -7.46 11.88 3.51
N LEU A 27 -8.74 11.55 3.37
CA LEU A 27 -9.61 11.09 4.46
C LEU A 27 -10.25 9.77 4.03
N PHE A 28 -10.32 8.82 4.94
CA PHE A 28 -11.07 7.58 4.77
C PHE A 28 -11.66 7.15 6.11
N ALA A 29 -12.98 7.27 6.25
CA ALA A 29 -13.65 7.13 7.54
C ALA A 29 -13.00 8.04 8.61
N ASP A 30 -12.46 7.46 9.68
CA ASP A 30 -11.75 8.13 10.77
C ASP A 30 -10.24 8.33 10.52
N ASP A 31 -9.68 7.64 9.52
CA ASP A 31 -8.28 7.79 9.14
C ASP A 31 -8.05 9.07 8.33
N ALA A 32 -7.12 9.90 8.78
CA ALA A 32 -6.68 11.12 8.10
C ALA A 32 -5.19 11.05 7.75
N THR A 33 -4.84 11.43 6.54
CA THR A 33 -3.46 11.58 6.07
C THR A 33 -3.27 12.98 5.50
N VAL A 34 -2.35 13.73 6.10
CA VAL A 34 -1.97 15.07 5.64
C VAL A 34 -0.62 14.97 4.94
N PHE A 35 -0.49 15.69 3.83
CA PHE A 35 0.75 15.81 3.08
C PHE A 35 1.28 17.23 3.23
N LEU A 36 2.57 17.35 3.55
CA LEU A 36 3.26 18.62 3.73
C LEU A 36 4.44 18.70 2.76
N SER A 37 4.65 19.88 2.18
CA SER A 37 5.87 20.25 1.49
C SER A 37 6.95 20.67 2.48
N GLU A 38 8.20 20.79 2.00
CA GLU A 38 9.30 21.33 2.81
C GLU A 38 9.12 22.81 3.19
N ASP A 39 8.27 23.53 2.45
CA ASP A 39 7.95 24.95 2.71
C ASP A 39 6.75 25.14 3.63
N ASP A 40 6.04 24.06 3.99
CA ASP A 40 4.86 24.15 4.85
C ASP A 40 5.27 24.29 6.31
N LYS A 41 4.42 24.96 7.09
CA LYS A 41 4.62 25.15 8.52
C LYS A 41 3.74 24.19 9.29
N PRO A 42 4.28 23.24 10.08
CA PRO A 42 3.48 22.33 10.90
C PRO A 42 2.56 23.08 11.87
N SER A 43 3.01 24.24 12.37
CA SER A 43 2.22 25.10 13.26
C SER A 43 0.91 25.60 12.60
N GLU A 44 0.94 25.95 11.32
CA GLU A 44 -0.26 26.36 10.57
C GLU A 44 -1.22 25.19 10.35
N LEU A 45 -0.68 23.98 10.11
CA LEU A 45 -1.51 22.78 10.04
C LEU A 45 -2.25 22.56 11.36
N TRP A 46 -1.54 22.57 12.49
CA TRP A 46 -2.17 22.31 13.78
C TRP A 46 -3.21 23.37 14.15
N LYS A 47 -2.99 24.65 13.84
CA LYS A 47 -4.03 25.68 14.00
C LYS A 47 -5.31 25.35 13.23
N ILE A 48 -5.18 24.86 12.00
CA ILE A 48 -6.32 24.45 11.18
C ILE A 48 -7.02 23.22 11.78
N LEU A 49 -6.24 22.23 12.21
CA LEU A 49 -6.75 20.99 12.81
C LEU A 49 -7.44 21.24 14.15
N ASP A 50 -6.84 22.05 15.03
CA ASP A 50 -7.38 22.38 16.35
C ASP A 50 -8.69 23.17 16.22
N LYS A 51 -8.75 24.17 15.33
CA LYS A 51 -9.99 24.89 15.03
C LYS A 51 -11.11 23.97 14.51
N TRP A 52 -10.75 22.99 13.69
CA TRP A 52 -11.72 21.99 13.23
C TRP A 52 -12.16 21.05 14.37
N CYS A 53 -11.25 20.63 15.24
CA CYS A 53 -11.56 19.86 16.44
C CYS A 53 -12.50 20.61 17.38
N GLU A 54 -12.26 21.90 17.64
CA GLU A 54 -13.12 22.76 18.44
C GLU A 54 -14.53 22.86 17.84
N ALA A 55 -14.64 23.05 16.52
CA ALA A 55 -15.93 23.20 15.85
C ALA A 55 -16.72 21.88 15.73
N SER A 56 -16.03 20.74 15.59
CA SER A 56 -16.66 19.44 15.38
C SER A 56 -16.86 18.64 16.68
N GLY A 57 -16.16 18.97 17.75
CA GLY A 57 -16.07 18.17 18.97
C GLY A 57 -15.19 16.90 18.82
N ALA A 58 -14.58 16.68 17.65
CA ALA A 58 -13.67 15.56 17.42
C ALA A 58 -12.28 15.83 17.97
N LYS A 59 -11.48 14.78 18.21
CA LYS A 59 -10.11 14.90 18.72
C LYS A 59 -9.16 13.95 18.00
N PHE A 60 -8.04 14.49 17.49
CA PHE A 60 -6.99 13.67 16.92
C PHE A 60 -6.29 12.83 17.99
N ASN A 61 -6.07 11.54 17.67
CA ASN A 61 -5.31 10.65 18.52
C ASN A 61 -3.81 10.87 18.30
N LYS A 62 -3.24 11.87 19.00
CA LYS A 62 -1.83 12.26 18.88
C LYS A 62 -0.86 11.07 19.02
N PRO A 63 -0.98 10.18 20.03
CA PRO A 63 -0.11 9.01 20.15
C PRO A 63 -0.14 8.03 18.97
N LYS A 64 -1.26 7.97 18.23
CA LYS A 64 -1.38 7.15 17.01
C LYS A 64 -0.94 7.90 15.75
N THR A 65 -0.66 9.19 15.84
CA THR A 65 -0.29 10.02 14.69
C THR A 65 1.20 9.85 14.43
N VAL A 66 1.51 9.60 13.15
CA VAL A 66 2.82 9.16 12.71
C VAL A 66 3.23 10.00 11.51
N ALA A 67 4.48 10.48 11.50
CA ALA A 67 5.08 11.19 10.38
C ALA A 67 5.99 10.26 9.57
N ILE A 68 5.81 10.23 8.25
CA ILE A 68 6.67 9.48 7.33
C ILE A 68 7.44 10.49 6.48
N PRO A 69 8.74 10.70 6.73
CA PRO A 69 9.50 11.67 5.96
C PRO A 69 9.77 11.11 4.57
N VAL A 70 9.46 11.88 3.53
CA VAL A 70 9.64 11.51 2.11
C VAL A 70 10.73 12.38 1.51
N GLY A 71 11.66 11.80 0.76
CA GLY A 71 12.77 12.53 0.14
C GLY A 71 14.09 11.76 0.17
N SER A 72 15.19 12.47 -0.02
CA SER A 72 16.54 11.88 0.00
C SER A 72 16.88 11.30 1.38
N ALA A 73 17.83 10.35 1.45
CA ALA A 73 18.27 9.82 2.74
C ALA A 73 18.87 10.89 3.65
N ALA A 74 19.60 11.85 3.07
CA ALA A 74 20.15 12.99 3.80
C ALA A 74 19.04 13.87 4.40
N TYR A 75 17.99 14.18 3.61
CA TYR A 75 16.85 14.97 4.07
C TYR A 75 16.12 14.30 5.24
N ARG A 76 15.84 13.00 5.12
CA ARG A 76 15.10 12.26 6.16
C ARG A 76 15.88 12.18 7.47
N GLU A 77 17.20 12.01 7.39
CA GLU A 77 18.06 12.04 8.58
C GLU A 77 18.20 13.46 9.16
N GLN A 78 18.25 14.49 8.32
CA GLN A 78 18.25 15.88 8.77
C GLN A 78 16.94 16.21 9.50
N LEU A 79 15.78 15.92 8.90
CA LEU A 79 14.47 16.14 9.51
C LEU A 79 14.34 15.40 10.85
N ARG A 80 14.90 14.19 10.96
CA ARG A 80 14.92 13.44 12.21
C ARG A 80 15.86 14.04 13.27
N LYS A 81 16.96 14.67 12.89
CA LYS A 81 17.85 15.36 13.86
C LYS A 81 17.33 16.73 14.24
N SER A 82 16.85 17.48 13.26
CA SER A 82 16.45 18.88 13.39
C SER A 82 15.02 19.03 13.84
N GLY A 83 14.11 18.14 13.42
CA GLY A 83 12.67 18.25 13.63
C GLY A 83 11.97 19.25 12.74
N LYS A 84 12.71 19.78 11.77
CA LYS A 84 12.27 20.85 10.91
C LYS A 84 12.09 20.31 9.51
N LEU A 85 11.05 20.78 8.83
CA LEU A 85 10.83 20.48 7.42
C LEU A 85 11.90 21.14 6.53
N ASN A 86 12.42 22.30 6.93
CA ASN A 86 13.50 23.03 6.26
C ASN A 86 14.38 23.77 7.31
N SER A 87 15.63 24.07 6.98
CA SER A 87 16.60 24.76 7.85
C SER A 87 16.16 26.16 8.29
N ASP A 88 15.34 26.82 7.47
CA ASP A 88 14.90 28.20 7.70
C ASP A 88 13.71 28.32 8.67
N HIS A 89 13.15 27.19 9.13
CA HIS A 89 12.08 27.21 10.13
C HIS A 89 12.62 27.50 11.53
N ASP A 90 11.84 28.28 12.28
CA ASP A 90 12.15 28.65 13.66
C ASP A 90 12.13 27.43 14.61
N ASP A 91 12.82 27.53 15.74
CA ASP A 91 12.89 26.46 16.75
C ASP A 91 11.54 26.14 17.39
N THR A 92 10.59 27.07 17.35
CA THR A 92 9.19 26.84 17.75
C THR A 92 8.49 25.80 16.88
N GLU A 93 8.85 25.66 15.60
CA GLU A 93 8.24 24.67 14.70
C GLU A 93 8.76 23.25 14.95
N LYS A 94 10.00 23.13 15.45
CA LYS A 94 10.61 21.85 15.85
C LYS A 94 9.82 21.20 16.99
N LEU A 95 9.46 21.97 18.02
CA LEU A 95 8.74 21.49 19.21
C LEU A 95 7.36 20.91 18.86
N VAL A 96 6.65 21.57 17.94
CA VAL A 96 5.32 21.14 17.51
C VAL A 96 5.35 19.82 16.73
N MET A 97 6.42 19.55 15.99
CA MET A 97 6.55 18.31 15.24
C MET A 97 7.09 17.16 16.09
N PHE A 98 8.09 17.39 16.94
CA PHE A 98 8.76 16.33 17.70
C PHE A 98 8.02 15.87 18.95
N ASP A 99 7.38 16.77 19.69
CA ASP A 99 6.75 16.39 20.96
C ASP A 99 5.41 15.65 20.74
N ILE A 100 4.87 15.71 19.52
CA ILE A 100 3.53 15.22 19.18
C ILE A 100 3.56 13.99 18.28
N LEU A 101 4.57 13.84 17.42
CA LEU A 101 4.57 12.87 16.33
C LEU A 101 5.74 11.89 16.43
N ASN A 102 5.42 10.60 16.28
CA ASN A 102 6.44 9.60 16.02
C ASN A 102 6.91 9.71 14.56
N ILE A 103 8.20 10.00 14.34
CA ILE A 103 8.80 10.10 13.01
C ILE A 103 9.42 8.75 12.64
N LEU A 104 8.94 8.11 11.57
CA LEU A 104 9.43 6.78 11.16
C LEU A 104 10.88 6.81 10.70
N MET A 105 11.63 5.79 11.11
CA MET A 105 12.98 5.50 10.63
C MET A 105 12.97 4.69 9.33
N ASP A 106 14.11 4.70 8.62
CA ASP A 106 14.36 3.73 7.54
C ASP A 106 14.28 2.30 8.10
N GLY A 107 13.56 1.43 7.39
CA GLY A 107 13.30 0.07 7.80
C GLY A 107 12.00 -0.10 8.58
N GLU A 108 11.44 0.98 9.13
CA GLU A 108 10.14 0.95 9.80
C GLU A 108 9.00 1.21 8.82
N ALA A 109 7.83 0.63 9.11
CA ALA A 109 6.60 0.88 8.37
C ALA A 109 5.40 0.97 9.32
N THR A 110 4.47 1.84 8.96
CA THR A 110 3.17 1.96 9.62
C THR A 110 2.06 1.52 8.69
N ARG A 111 0.90 1.19 9.26
CA ARG A 111 -0.26 0.75 8.50
C ARG A 111 -1.10 1.95 8.08
N ILE A 112 -1.38 2.07 6.78
CA ILE A 112 -2.27 3.07 6.19
C ILE A 112 -3.30 2.34 5.33
N LEU A 113 -4.59 2.43 5.70
CA LEU A 113 -5.72 1.83 4.99
C LEU A 113 -5.57 0.33 4.68
N GLY A 114 -4.83 -0.42 5.51
CA GLY A 114 -4.58 -1.85 5.29
C GLY A 114 -3.25 -2.19 4.62
N ALA A 115 -2.60 -1.23 3.97
CA ALA A 115 -1.26 -1.39 3.42
C ALA A 115 -0.20 -0.90 4.42
N PHE A 116 1.05 -1.33 4.24
CA PHE A 116 2.17 -0.86 5.05
C PHE A 116 3.01 0.10 4.23
N LEU A 117 3.24 1.29 4.77
CA LEU A 117 4.05 2.33 4.16
C LEU A 117 5.22 2.67 5.08
N GLY A 118 6.40 2.75 4.50
CA GLY A 118 7.63 3.00 5.22
C GLY A 118 8.81 3.04 4.25
N ASN A 119 9.83 3.81 4.59
CA ASN A 119 10.99 3.91 3.73
C ASN A 119 11.92 2.72 3.95
N LYS A 120 12.32 2.04 2.86
CA LYS A 120 13.18 0.84 2.92
C LYS A 120 12.66 -0.25 3.88
N ALA A 121 11.36 -0.24 4.17
CA ALA A 121 10.77 -1.23 5.04
C ALA A 121 10.77 -2.61 4.35
N PRO A 122 10.99 -3.70 5.10
CA PRO A 122 11.00 -5.03 4.52
C PRO A 122 9.60 -5.40 4.01
N ALA A 123 9.44 -5.40 2.68
CA ALA A 123 8.16 -5.67 2.03
C ALA A 123 7.62 -7.08 2.35
N GLU A 124 8.50 -8.05 2.63
CA GLU A 124 8.16 -9.46 2.82
C GLU A 124 7.42 -9.74 4.15
N GLN A 125 7.76 -9.05 5.24
CA GLN A 125 7.32 -9.42 6.60
C GLN A 125 5.79 -9.39 6.76
N LYS A 126 5.11 -8.54 5.98
CA LYS A 126 3.66 -8.34 6.05
C LYS A 126 2.86 -9.31 5.17
N TRP A 127 3.51 -9.94 4.19
CA TRP A 127 2.90 -10.99 3.38
C TRP A 127 2.72 -12.30 4.16
N ASN A 128 3.49 -12.53 5.22
CA ASN A 128 3.40 -13.75 6.03
C ASN A 128 1.99 -13.98 6.58
N THR A 129 1.36 -12.97 7.17
CA THR A 129 -0.03 -13.09 7.68
C THR A 129 -1.04 -13.37 6.57
N VAL A 130 -0.83 -12.83 5.37
CA VAL A 130 -1.69 -13.11 4.20
C VAL A 130 -1.49 -14.56 3.74
N ILE A 131 -0.25 -15.02 3.65
CA ILE A 131 0.11 -16.39 3.28
C ILE A 131 -0.45 -17.40 4.28
N GLU A 132 -0.35 -17.12 5.58
CA GLU A 132 -0.93 -17.96 6.64
C GLU A 132 -2.44 -18.10 6.48
N LYS A 133 -3.14 -16.99 6.26
CA LYS A 133 -4.59 -17.00 6.03
C LYS A 133 -4.98 -17.74 4.75
N ILE A 134 -4.23 -17.55 3.67
CA ILE A 134 -4.43 -18.29 2.41
C ILE A 134 -4.24 -19.78 2.66
N THR A 135 -3.13 -20.18 3.28
CA THR A 135 -2.80 -21.58 3.55
C THR A 135 -3.86 -22.24 4.43
N ALA A 136 -4.30 -21.57 5.50
CA ALA A 136 -5.38 -22.06 6.36
C ALA A 136 -6.72 -22.20 5.61
N SER A 137 -7.03 -21.25 4.72
CA SER A 137 -8.24 -21.32 3.90
C SER A 137 -8.20 -22.50 2.92
N LEU A 138 -7.08 -22.68 2.20
CA LEU A 138 -6.89 -23.79 1.28
C LEU A 138 -6.93 -25.14 1.99
N ALA A 139 -6.35 -25.25 3.20
CA ALA A 139 -6.42 -26.47 4.00
C ALA A 139 -7.87 -26.85 4.36
N ARG A 140 -8.71 -25.89 4.75
CA ARG A 140 -10.15 -26.13 5.01
C ARG A 140 -10.90 -26.57 3.77
N TRP A 141 -10.60 -25.97 2.62
CA TRP A 141 -11.18 -26.39 1.35
C TRP A 141 -10.73 -27.80 0.94
N ASN A 142 -9.50 -28.17 1.25
CA ASN A 142 -8.97 -29.50 0.95
C ASN A 142 -9.76 -30.63 1.64
N ASN A 143 -10.31 -30.38 2.83
CA ASN A 143 -11.14 -31.33 3.56
C ASN A 143 -12.48 -31.66 2.86
N HIS A 144 -12.87 -30.87 1.87
CA HIS A 144 -14.08 -31.12 1.06
C HIS A 144 -13.77 -31.93 -0.21
N HIS A 145 -12.53 -32.42 -0.35
CA HIS A 145 -12.06 -33.23 -1.48
C HIS A 145 -12.45 -32.67 -2.87
N PRO A 146 -12.16 -31.38 -3.16
CA PRO A 146 -12.52 -30.78 -4.43
C PRO A 146 -11.82 -31.46 -5.61
N THR A 147 -12.52 -31.52 -6.74
CA THR A 147 -11.96 -31.95 -8.03
C THR A 147 -10.85 -31.01 -8.48
N MET A 148 -10.06 -31.40 -9.48
CA MET A 148 -8.99 -30.55 -10.03
C MET A 148 -9.50 -29.19 -10.51
N ILE A 149 -10.64 -29.17 -11.22
CA ILE A 149 -11.31 -27.93 -11.65
C ILE A 149 -11.75 -27.10 -10.44
N GLY A 150 -12.33 -27.76 -9.42
CA GLY A 150 -12.71 -27.10 -8.17
C GLY A 150 -11.52 -26.46 -7.46
N ARG A 151 -10.38 -27.17 -7.39
CA ARG A 151 -9.14 -26.64 -6.80
C ARG A 151 -8.61 -25.44 -7.56
N ARG A 152 -8.64 -25.45 -8.90
CA ARG A 152 -8.28 -24.28 -9.72
C ARG A 152 -9.16 -23.08 -9.39
N ILE A 153 -10.48 -23.25 -9.33
CA ILE A 153 -11.42 -22.18 -9.00
C ILE A 153 -11.16 -21.64 -7.58
N ILE A 154 -10.99 -22.53 -6.61
CA ILE A 154 -10.70 -22.16 -5.21
C ILE A 154 -9.37 -21.40 -5.12
N ALA A 155 -8.32 -21.87 -5.80
CA ALA A 155 -7.03 -21.16 -5.85
C ALA A 155 -7.21 -19.73 -6.39
N GLN A 156 -7.98 -19.57 -7.46
CA GLN A 156 -8.26 -18.26 -8.05
C GLN A 156 -9.02 -17.34 -7.09
N ILE A 157 -10.05 -17.84 -6.41
CA ILE A 157 -10.85 -17.06 -5.47
C ILE A 157 -10.02 -16.66 -4.24
N ILE A 158 -9.34 -17.64 -3.63
CA ILE A 158 -8.64 -17.46 -2.37
C ILE A 158 -7.32 -16.72 -2.58
N ILE A 159 -6.41 -17.27 -3.38
CA ILE A 159 -5.08 -16.68 -3.58
C ILE A 159 -5.23 -15.36 -4.32
N GLY A 160 -6.00 -15.36 -5.41
CA GLY A 160 -6.26 -14.18 -6.20
C GLY A 160 -6.95 -13.06 -5.42
N GLY A 161 -8.07 -13.38 -4.74
CA GLY A 161 -8.84 -12.38 -4.00
C GLY A 161 -8.08 -11.79 -2.81
N MET A 162 -7.37 -12.61 -2.04
CA MET A 162 -6.67 -12.16 -0.82
C MET A 162 -5.40 -11.36 -1.12
N THR A 163 -4.80 -11.53 -2.29
CA THR A 163 -3.54 -10.84 -2.66
C THR A 163 -3.78 -9.53 -3.40
N GLN A 164 -4.87 -9.43 -4.17
CA GLN A 164 -5.14 -8.33 -5.09
C GLN A 164 -5.03 -6.93 -4.47
N PHE A 165 -5.62 -6.72 -3.29
CA PHE A 165 -5.59 -5.41 -2.63
C PHE A 165 -4.16 -5.00 -2.27
N LEU A 166 -3.43 -5.89 -1.59
CA LEU A 166 -2.10 -5.59 -1.08
C LEU A 166 -1.09 -5.42 -2.21
N THR A 167 -1.20 -6.25 -3.26
CA THR A 167 -0.43 -6.09 -4.50
C THR A 167 -0.64 -4.70 -5.11
N ARG A 168 -1.89 -4.22 -5.17
CA ARG A 168 -2.15 -2.89 -5.73
C ARG A 168 -1.61 -1.75 -4.86
N ALA A 169 -1.74 -1.89 -3.54
CA ALA A 169 -1.39 -0.85 -2.60
C ALA A 169 0.14 -0.69 -2.44
N GLN A 170 0.85 -1.79 -2.17
CA GLN A 170 2.28 -1.78 -1.82
C GLN A 170 3.17 -2.62 -2.75
N GLY A 171 2.60 -3.26 -3.78
CA GLY A 171 3.33 -4.20 -4.64
C GLY A 171 3.48 -5.58 -4.00
N MET A 172 3.88 -6.55 -4.81
CA MET A 172 4.21 -7.91 -4.37
C MET A 172 5.69 -8.19 -4.74
N PRO A 173 6.55 -8.53 -3.77
CA PRO A 173 7.92 -8.96 -4.07
C PRO A 173 7.95 -10.30 -4.81
N ASP A 174 8.92 -10.49 -5.70
CA ASP A 174 9.07 -11.71 -6.52
C ASP A 174 9.12 -12.99 -5.68
N LYS A 175 9.80 -12.96 -4.52
CA LYS A 175 9.84 -14.11 -3.60
C LYS A 175 8.46 -14.50 -3.08
N ILE A 176 7.60 -13.51 -2.83
CA ILE A 176 6.23 -13.74 -2.35
C ILE A 176 5.38 -14.29 -3.49
N GLU A 177 5.51 -13.72 -4.69
CA GLU A 177 4.86 -14.22 -5.89
C GLU A 177 5.21 -15.70 -6.14
N GLN A 178 6.50 -16.03 -6.19
CA GLN A 178 6.97 -17.40 -6.39
C GLN A 178 6.43 -18.35 -5.31
N LYS A 179 6.44 -17.92 -4.04
CA LYS A 179 5.90 -18.72 -2.92
C LYS A 179 4.40 -18.97 -3.06
N LEU A 180 3.62 -17.95 -3.44
CA LEU A 180 2.17 -18.09 -3.64
C LEU A 180 1.85 -18.95 -4.86
N THR A 181 2.62 -18.83 -5.94
CA THR A 181 2.52 -19.69 -7.12
C THR A 181 2.78 -21.16 -6.75
N GLN A 182 3.81 -21.45 -5.94
CA GLN A 182 4.06 -22.81 -5.44
C GLN A 182 2.92 -23.32 -4.55
N ILE A 183 2.34 -22.47 -3.70
CA ILE A 183 1.18 -22.84 -2.88
C ILE A 183 -0.03 -23.17 -3.76
N ALA A 184 -0.27 -22.39 -4.82
CA ALA A 184 -1.34 -22.65 -5.79
C ALA A 184 -1.16 -24.02 -6.44
N TRP A 185 0.06 -24.34 -6.90
CA TRP A 185 0.35 -25.61 -7.55
C TRP A 185 0.19 -26.81 -6.63
N ARG A 186 0.74 -26.75 -5.41
CA ARG A 186 0.56 -27.82 -4.42
C ARG A 186 -0.92 -28.07 -4.13
N PHE A 187 -1.72 -27.01 -4.07
CA PHE A 187 -3.15 -27.13 -3.82
C PHE A 187 -3.92 -27.70 -5.02
N ILE A 188 -3.63 -27.24 -6.24
CA ILE A 188 -4.30 -27.70 -7.47
C ILE A 188 -4.01 -29.18 -7.74
N TRP A 189 -2.75 -29.58 -7.64
CA TRP A 189 -2.32 -30.95 -7.92
C TRP A 189 -2.52 -31.90 -6.74
N ASN A 190 -2.76 -31.36 -5.53
CA ASN A 190 -2.91 -32.12 -4.30
C ASN A 190 -1.72 -33.07 -4.03
N VAL A 191 -0.51 -32.63 -4.40
CA VAL A 191 0.72 -33.39 -4.18
C VAL A 191 1.66 -32.66 -3.21
N PRO A 192 2.51 -33.39 -2.47
CA PRO A 192 3.49 -32.77 -1.57
C PRO A 192 4.56 -31.97 -2.31
N THR A 193 4.90 -32.38 -3.53
CA THR A 193 5.92 -31.75 -4.37
C THR A 193 5.41 -30.51 -5.07
N ALA A 194 6.21 -29.43 -5.08
CA ALA A 194 5.80 -28.12 -5.61
C ALA A 194 5.80 -28.05 -7.14
N SER A 195 6.41 -29.02 -7.82
CA SER A 195 6.57 -28.99 -9.27
C SER A 195 5.35 -29.65 -9.92
N PRO A 196 4.55 -28.89 -10.71
CA PRO A 196 3.52 -29.50 -11.52
C PRO A 196 4.16 -30.51 -12.49
N PRO A 197 3.45 -31.61 -12.83
CA PRO A 197 3.93 -32.57 -13.82
C PRO A 197 4.00 -32.01 -15.25
N ILE A 198 3.47 -30.81 -15.47
CA ILE A 198 3.35 -30.10 -16.75
C ILE A 198 3.93 -28.70 -16.56
N LEU A 199 4.55 -28.12 -17.59
CA LEU A 199 5.07 -26.74 -17.54
C LEU A 199 3.95 -25.73 -17.25
N ASN A 200 4.28 -24.68 -16.50
CA ASN A 200 3.32 -23.66 -16.05
C ASN A 200 2.58 -22.99 -17.22
N GLU A 201 3.27 -22.74 -18.34
CA GLU A 201 2.70 -22.11 -19.53
C GLU A 201 1.46 -22.84 -20.07
N PHE A 202 1.47 -24.18 -20.07
CA PHE A 202 0.30 -24.97 -20.48
C PHE A 202 -0.85 -24.89 -19.47
N LEU A 203 -0.55 -24.70 -18.18
CA LEU A 203 -1.58 -24.60 -17.15
C LEU A 203 -2.36 -23.29 -17.21
N PHE A 204 -1.75 -22.23 -17.72
CA PHE A 204 -2.40 -20.93 -17.88
C PHE A 204 -3.27 -20.84 -19.15
N MET A 205 -3.05 -21.72 -20.13
CA MET A 205 -3.79 -21.70 -21.40
C MET A 205 -5.29 -22.02 -21.24
N PRO A 206 -6.13 -21.58 -22.19
CA PRO A 206 -7.55 -21.89 -22.26
C PRO A 206 -7.86 -23.40 -22.26
N PHE A 207 -9.04 -23.77 -21.76
CA PHE A 207 -9.51 -25.16 -21.85
C PHE A 207 -9.60 -25.66 -23.30
N THR A 208 -9.92 -24.78 -24.24
CA THR A 208 -10.00 -25.08 -25.68
C THR A 208 -8.65 -25.49 -26.28
N GLU A 209 -7.54 -25.11 -25.63
CA GLU A 209 -6.17 -25.42 -26.05
C GLU A 209 -5.54 -26.52 -25.18
N GLY A 210 -6.34 -27.19 -24.36
CA GLY A 210 -5.88 -28.26 -23.45
C GLY A 210 -5.27 -27.76 -22.13
N GLY A 211 -5.38 -26.46 -21.83
CA GLY A 211 -4.93 -25.87 -20.58
C GLY A 211 -5.97 -25.94 -19.45
N LEU A 212 -5.59 -25.44 -18.27
CA LEU A 212 -6.42 -25.43 -17.06
C LEU A 212 -7.00 -24.04 -16.73
N GLU A 213 -6.62 -23.02 -17.49
CA GLU A 213 -6.85 -21.60 -17.17
C GLU A 213 -6.51 -21.27 -15.70
N ALA A 214 -5.40 -21.80 -15.21
CA ALA A 214 -5.00 -21.64 -13.83
C ALA A 214 -4.66 -20.17 -13.52
N LEU A 215 -4.63 -19.85 -12.22
CA LEU A 215 -4.26 -18.52 -11.76
C LEU A 215 -2.80 -18.20 -12.13
N ASP A 216 -2.61 -17.30 -13.09
CA ASP A 216 -1.33 -16.65 -13.36
C ASP A 216 -1.18 -15.39 -12.48
N LEU A 217 -0.34 -15.48 -11.45
CA LEU A 217 -0.06 -14.36 -10.55
C LEU A 217 0.81 -13.29 -11.22
N SER A 218 1.75 -13.67 -12.07
CA SER A 218 2.64 -12.74 -12.78
C SER A 218 1.84 -11.83 -13.70
N ALA A 219 0.99 -12.41 -14.56
CA ALA A 219 0.12 -11.66 -15.45
C ALA A 219 -0.87 -10.77 -14.68
N ARG A 220 -1.34 -11.22 -13.50
CA ARG A 220 -2.20 -10.42 -12.64
C ARG A 220 -1.49 -9.23 -12.01
N ILE A 221 -0.26 -9.41 -11.53
CA ILE A 221 0.56 -8.32 -10.97
C ILE A 221 0.82 -7.28 -12.06
N GLU A 222 1.17 -7.72 -13.27
CA GLU A 222 1.34 -6.85 -14.43
C GLU A 222 0.06 -6.05 -14.73
N ALA A 223 -1.10 -6.73 -14.82
CA ALA A 223 -2.38 -6.07 -15.05
C ALA A 223 -2.72 -5.03 -13.95
N ILE A 224 -2.44 -5.35 -12.68
CA ILE A 224 -2.62 -4.41 -11.56
C ILE A 224 -1.74 -3.17 -11.75
N ASN A 225 -0.47 -3.35 -12.12
CA ASN A 225 0.48 -2.27 -12.37
C ASN A 225 0.05 -1.40 -13.55
N LEU A 226 -0.36 -2.01 -14.67
CA LEU A 226 -0.90 -1.30 -15.84
C LEU A 226 -2.13 -0.47 -15.47
N MET A 227 -3.07 -1.04 -14.71
CA MET A 227 -4.26 -0.31 -14.26
C MET A 227 -3.93 0.79 -13.24
N LYS A 228 -2.83 0.67 -12.49
CA LYS A 228 -2.31 1.73 -11.60
C LYS A 228 -1.72 2.87 -12.43
N LEU A 229 -0.91 2.54 -13.43
CA LEU A 229 -0.32 3.51 -14.35
C LEU A 229 -1.40 4.27 -15.14
N LYS A 230 -2.36 3.56 -15.71
CA LYS A 230 -3.53 4.15 -16.41
C LYS A 230 -4.28 5.15 -15.53
N GLN A 231 -4.41 4.85 -14.24
CA GLN A 231 -5.04 5.74 -13.27
C GLN A 231 -4.20 6.98 -12.95
N ILE A 232 -2.87 6.89 -12.96
CA ILE A 232 -1.98 8.04 -12.71
C ILE A 232 -1.94 8.96 -13.93
N ILE A 233 -1.85 8.38 -15.13
CA ILE A 233 -1.73 9.12 -16.40
C ILE A 233 -3.06 9.77 -16.83
N ARG A 234 -4.21 9.24 -16.39
CA ARG A 234 -5.52 9.81 -16.74
C ARG A 234 -5.63 11.28 -16.30
N THR A 235 -5.79 12.16 -17.28
CA THR A 235 -5.88 13.62 -17.13
C THR A 235 -7.32 14.14 -16.96
N ASP A 236 -8.31 13.24 -16.88
CA ASP A 236 -9.72 13.63 -16.77
C ASP A 236 -9.98 14.49 -15.50
N PRO A 237 -10.60 15.68 -15.65
CA PRO A 237 -10.91 16.57 -14.53
C PRO A 237 -11.90 15.97 -13.51
N LEU A 238 -12.68 14.95 -13.85
CA LEU A 238 -13.75 14.40 -13.00
C LEU A 238 -13.34 13.23 -12.09
N ARG A 239 -12.07 13.15 -11.69
CA ARG A 239 -11.71 12.17 -10.65
C ARG A 239 -12.20 12.70 -9.28
N PRO A 240 -13.01 11.93 -8.51
CA PRO A 240 -13.30 12.26 -7.13
C PRO A 240 -12.03 12.32 -6.27
#